data_AF-A0A8D8NKJ0-F1
#
_entry.id   AF-A0A8D8NKJ0-F1
#
_cell.length_a   1.000
_cell.length_b   1.000
_cell.length_c   1.000
_cell.angle_alpha   90.00
_cell.angle_beta   90.00
_cell.angle_gamma   90.00
#
_symmetry.space_group_name_H-M   'P 1'
#
loop_
_entity.id
_entity.type
_entity.pdbx_description
1 polymer ?
#
loop_
_entity_poly.entity_id
_entity_poly.type
_entity_poly.pdbx_seq_one_letter_code
_entity_poly.pdbx_strand_id
1 'polypeptide(L)'
;MNCTETLKSCWLKTLIGLILLIAGSCVLFYNEARAISTAVSLEEAFGEAVTVSADNPYDRRFEGSLIHLKGSIVTGEPLTEPDYNIQVQAVKLKRRVQMYQWIEETVE
;
A
#
# COMPACT_ATOMS: atom_id res chain seq x y z
N MET A 1 36.03 18.35 33.42
CA MET A 1 36.32 18.45 31.97
C MET A 1 35.11 19.09 31.32
N ASN A 2 35.24 20.32 30.82
CA ASN A 2 34.10 21.07 30.29
C ASN A 2 33.61 20.45 28.98
N CYS A 3 32.29 20.35 28.78
CA CYS A 3 31.65 19.75 27.61
C CYS A 3 32.15 20.34 26.27
N THR A 4 32.55 21.60 26.30
CA THR A 4 33.12 22.36 25.18
C THR A 4 34.50 21.86 24.75
N GLU A 5 35.33 21.37 25.67
CA GLU A 5 36.69 20.85 25.40
C GLU A 5 36.64 19.46 24.74
N THR A 6 35.69 18.62 25.17
CA THR A 6 35.42 17.31 24.55
C THR A 6 34.84 17.45 23.13
N LEU A 7 34.00 18.46 22.91
CA LEU A 7 33.47 18.81 21.58
C LEU A 7 34.56 19.25 20.61
N LYS A 8 35.49 20.10 21.04
CA LYS A 8 36.62 20.52 20.21
C LYS A 8 37.55 19.35 19.85
N SER A 9 37.84 18.48 20.81
CA SER A 9 38.73 17.33 20.59
C SER A 9 38.14 16.25 19.66
N CYS A 10 36.80 16.16 19.57
CA CYS A 10 36.09 15.16 18.76
C CYS A 10 35.16 15.78 17.68
N TRP A 11 35.46 17.00 17.23
CA TRP A 11 34.56 17.81 16.38
C TRP A 11 34.09 17.09 15.10
N LEU A 12 34.98 16.32 14.45
CA LEU A 12 34.65 15.58 13.24
C LEU A 12 33.59 14.49 13.48
N LYS A 13 33.71 13.74 14.58
CA LYS A 13 32.76 12.68 14.94
C LYS A 13 31.40 13.28 15.28
N THR A 14 31.38 14.40 15.99
CA THR A 14 30.12 15.11 16.30
C THR A 14 29.46 15.66 15.04
N LEU A 15 30.24 16.23 14.10
CA LEU A 15 29.72 16.73 12.83
C LEU A 15 29.10 15.60 12.00
N ILE A 16 29.79 14.47 11.87
CA ILE A 16 29.27 13.30 11.16
C ILE A 16 28.00 12.77 11.85
N GLY A 17 27.98 12.69 13.17
CA GLY A 17 26.79 12.30 13.94
C GLY A 17 25.61 13.23 13.70
N LEU A 18 25.85 14.54 13.63
CA LEU A 18 24.81 15.53 13.33
C LEU A 18 24.28 15.37 11.90
N ILE A 19 25.16 15.17 10.92
CA ILE A 19 24.77 14.93 9.51
C ILE A 19 23.91 13.66 9.42
N LEU A 20 24.33 12.57 10.05
CA LEU A 20 23.58 11.32 10.06
C LEU A 20 22.22 11.46 10.75
N LEU A 21 22.15 12.23 11.83
CA LEU A 21 20.89 12.51 12.53
C LEU A 21 19.90 13.25 11.62
N ILE A 22 20.37 14.30 10.94
CA ILE A 22 19.54 15.08 10.00
C ILE A 22 19.11 14.20 8.83
N ALA A 23 20.04 13.47 8.20
CA ALA A 23 19.75 12.60 7.08
C ALA A 23 18.73 11.49 7.45
N GLY A 24 18.92 10.84 8.61
CA GLY A 24 18.00 9.84 9.12
C GLY A 24 16.60 10.42 9.37
N SER A 25 16.54 11.63 9.95
CA SER A 25 15.28 12.34 10.19
C SER A 25 14.54 12.66 8.88
N CYS A 26 15.26 13.12 7.85
CA CYS A 26 14.69 13.38 6.53
C CYS A 26 14.15 12.10 5.86
N VAL A 27 14.88 10.98 5.96
CA VAL A 27 14.43 9.69 5.41
C VAL A 27 13.18 9.19 6.12
N LEU A 28 13.12 9.30 7.46
CA LEU A 28 11.94 8.93 8.24
C LEU A 28 10.74 9.78 7.84
N PHE A 29 10.90 11.11 7.78
CA PHE A 29 9.84 12.01 7.37
C PHE A 29 9.31 11.69 5.96
N TYR A 30 10.20 11.41 5.01
CA TYR A 30 9.80 11.03 3.66
C TYR A 30 9.03 9.70 3.61
N ASN A 31 9.41 8.72 4.43
CA ASN A 31 8.69 7.46 4.53
C ASN A 31 7.29 7.64 5.14
N GLU A 32 7.20 8.42 6.22
CA GLU A 32 5.93 8.70 6.89
C GLU A 32 4.99 9.52 6.01
N ALA A 33 5.49 10.58 5.35
CA ALA A 33 4.70 11.39 4.43
C ALA A 33 4.08 10.55 3.30
N ARG A 34 4.84 9.58 2.76
CA ARG A 34 4.34 8.66 1.74
C ARG A 34 3.30 7.69 2.28
N ALA A 35 3.51 7.17 3.49
CA ALA A 35 2.55 6.30 4.16
C ALA A 35 1.22 7.03 4.41
N ILE A 36 1.28 8.28 4.89
CA ILE A 36 0.12 9.13 5.13
C ILE A 36 -0.59 9.44 3.82
N SER A 37 0.14 9.88 2.78
CA SER A 37 -0.46 10.17 1.47
C SER A 37 -1.19 8.95 0.91
N THR A 38 -0.62 7.75 1.04
CA THR A 38 -1.27 6.52 0.58
C THR A 38 -2.52 6.20 1.40
N ALA A 39 -2.46 6.35 2.72
CA ALA A 39 -3.59 6.10 3.60
C ALA A 39 -4.76 7.07 3.32
N VAL A 40 -4.46 8.36 3.17
CA VAL A 40 -5.46 9.38 2.83
C VAL A 40 -6.10 9.10 1.48
N SER A 41 -5.31 8.87 0.43
CA SER A 41 -5.86 8.55 -0.90
C SER A 41 -6.69 7.26 -0.92
N LEU A 42 -6.35 6.27 -0.09
CA LEU A 42 -7.15 5.05 0.04
C LEU A 42 -8.46 5.30 0.78
N GLU A 43 -8.45 6.11 1.83
CA GLU A 43 -9.65 6.50 2.59
C GLU A 43 -10.60 7.31 1.72
N GLU A 44 -10.09 8.29 0.97
CA GLU A 44 -10.85 9.07 -0.02
C GLU A 44 -11.48 8.15 -1.07
N ALA A 45 -10.67 7.29 -1.68
CA ALA A 45 -11.15 6.32 -2.67
C ALA A 45 -12.21 5.37 -2.07
N PHE A 46 -12.02 4.90 -0.83
CA PHE A 46 -12.99 4.04 -0.18
C PHE A 46 -14.30 4.77 0.14
N GLY A 47 -14.23 6.04 0.54
CA GLY A 47 -15.39 6.88 0.81
C GLY A 47 -16.23 7.18 -0.43
N GLU A 48 -15.59 7.32 -1.60
CA GLU A 48 -16.28 7.53 -2.88
C GLU A 48 -16.69 6.23 -3.59
N ALA A 49 -16.11 5.09 -3.21
CA ALA A 49 -16.35 3.82 -3.89
C ALA A 49 -17.78 3.30 -3.66
N VAL A 50 -18.46 2.97 -4.75
CA VAL A 50 -19.78 2.33 -4.73
C VAL A 50 -19.59 0.82 -4.65
N THR A 51 -20.15 0.18 -3.61
CA THR A 51 -20.12 -1.28 -3.49
C THR A 51 -21.23 -1.92 -4.33
N VAL A 52 -20.87 -2.79 -5.27
CA VAL A 52 -21.81 -3.46 -6.20
C VAL A 52 -21.67 -4.98 -6.10
N SER A 53 -22.78 -5.71 -6.26
CA SER A 53 -22.73 -7.18 -6.32
C SER A 53 -22.00 -7.66 -7.57
N ALA A 54 -21.12 -8.65 -7.41
CA ALA A 54 -20.44 -9.30 -8.52
C ALA A 54 -21.40 -10.04 -9.48
N ASP A 55 -22.63 -10.34 -9.06
CA ASP A 55 -23.61 -11.07 -9.87
C ASP A 55 -24.20 -10.23 -11.01
N ASN A 56 -24.19 -8.90 -10.89
CA ASN A 56 -24.65 -7.99 -11.93
C ASN A 56 -23.81 -6.71 -11.98
N PRO A 57 -22.58 -6.79 -12.51
CA PRO A 57 -21.61 -5.69 -12.42
C PRO A 57 -21.84 -4.58 -13.46
N TYR A 58 -22.77 -4.74 -14.40
CA TYR A 58 -22.94 -3.85 -15.54
C TYR A 58 -24.25 -3.06 -15.47
N ASP A 59 -24.21 -1.90 -14.82
CA ASP A 59 -25.28 -0.92 -14.84
C ASP A 59 -24.70 0.44 -15.24
N ARG A 60 -25.25 1.05 -16.29
CA ARG A 60 -24.78 2.33 -16.85
C ARG A 60 -24.79 3.47 -15.83
N ARG A 61 -25.60 3.36 -14.77
CA ARG A 61 -25.65 4.37 -13.70
C ARG A 61 -24.33 4.53 -12.93
N PHE A 62 -23.41 3.55 -13.00
CA PHE A 62 -22.12 3.59 -12.32
C PHE A 62 -20.98 4.10 -13.21
N GLU A 63 -21.27 4.52 -14.44
CA GLU A 63 -20.26 5.13 -15.32
C GLU A 63 -19.61 6.34 -14.64
N GLY A 64 -18.27 6.40 -14.69
CA GLY A 64 -17.47 7.45 -14.04
C GLY A 64 -17.28 7.29 -12.54
N SER A 65 -17.86 6.26 -11.90
CA SER A 65 -17.71 6.01 -10.46
C SER A 65 -16.62 4.97 -10.18
N LEU A 66 -15.95 5.10 -9.02
CA LEU A 66 -15.11 4.03 -8.49
C LEU A 66 -16.00 2.91 -7.94
N ILE A 67 -15.78 1.67 -8.37
CA ILE A 67 -16.63 0.52 -8.00
C ILE A 67 -15.83 -0.47 -7.16
N HIS A 68 -16.41 -0.87 -6.03
CA HIS A 68 -15.95 -1.98 -5.21
C HIS A 68 -16.87 -3.19 -5.41
N LEU A 69 -16.38 -4.25 -6.07
CA LEU A 69 -17.18 -5.45 -6.30
C LEU A 69 -17.14 -6.39 -5.10
N LYS A 70 -18.31 -6.85 -4.67
CA LYS A 70 -18.47 -7.82 -3.58
C LYS A 70 -19.27 -9.02 -4.07
N GLY A 71 -18.79 -10.22 -3.78
CA GLY A 71 -19.47 -11.47 -4.11
C GLY A 71 -19.07 -12.60 -3.18
N SER A 72 -19.84 -13.67 -3.18
CA SER A 72 -19.48 -14.89 -2.46
C SER A 72 -18.37 -15.64 -3.21
N ILE A 73 -17.43 -16.21 -2.48
CA ILE A 73 -16.41 -17.11 -3.04
C ILE A 73 -16.77 -18.54 -2.67
N VAL A 74 -16.85 -19.42 -3.68
CA VAL A 74 -17.12 -20.83 -3.48
C VAL A 74 -15.87 -21.61 -3.86
N THR A 75 -15.36 -22.41 -2.93
CA THR A 75 -14.27 -23.35 -3.19
C THR A 75 -14.85 -24.73 -3.44
N GLY A 76 -14.23 -25.46 -4.37
CA GLY A 76 -14.57 -26.85 -4.65
C GLY A 76 -14.05 -27.77 -3.54
N GLU A 77 -13.14 -28.67 -3.90
CA GLU A 77 -12.55 -29.63 -2.97
C GLU A 77 -11.68 -28.96 -1.90
N PRO A 78 -11.68 -29.50 -0.66
CA PRO A 78 -10.83 -28.99 0.41
C PRO A 78 -9.36 -29.24 0.09
N LEU A 79 -8.50 -28.36 0.58
CA LEU A 79 -7.06 -28.59 0.57
C LEU A 79 -6.76 -29.78 1.48
N THR A 80 -6.19 -30.83 0.88
CA THR A 80 -5.88 -32.08 1.56
C THR A 80 -4.38 -32.28 1.57
N GLU A 81 -3.84 -32.58 2.75
CA GLU A 81 -2.46 -32.98 2.96
C GLU A 81 -2.45 -34.39 3.58
N PRO A 82 -2.34 -35.45 2.75
CA PRO A 82 -2.50 -36.84 3.20
C PRO A 82 -1.45 -37.28 4.21
N ASP A 83 -0.20 -36.81 4.08
CA ASP A 83 0.92 -37.24 4.93
C ASP A 83 0.72 -36.82 6.39
N TYR A 84 -0.06 -35.76 6.61
CA TYR A 84 -0.39 -35.21 7.92
C TYR A 84 -1.85 -35.42 8.32
N ASN A 85 -2.67 -36.05 7.46
CA ASN A 85 -4.11 -36.23 7.65
C ASN A 85 -4.86 -34.90 7.91
N ILE A 86 -4.46 -33.82 7.23
CA ILE A 86 -5.06 -32.49 7.37
C ILE A 86 -6.00 -32.23 6.18
N GLN A 87 -7.21 -31.77 6.47
CA GLN A 87 -8.18 -31.32 5.48
C GLN A 87 -8.78 -29.99 5.90
N VAL A 88 -8.68 -28.98 5.03
CA VAL A 88 -9.17 -27.63 5.32
C VAL A 88 -9.85 -27.04 4.10
N GLN A 89 -11.09 -26.55 4.29
CA GLN A 89 -11.75 -25.70 3.31
C GLN A 89 -11.15 -24.29 3.39
N ALA A 90 -10.27 -23.95 2.45
CA ALA A 90 -9.61 -22.64 2.44
C ALA A 90 -9.42 -22.09 1.03
N VAL A 91 -9.28 -20.76 0.97
CA VAL A 91 -9.01 -19.99 -0.25
C VAL A 91 -7.59 -19.45 -0.22
N LYS A 92 -6.88 -19.55 -1.35
CA LYS A 92 -5.62 -18.82 -1.57
C LYS A 92 -5.89 -17.60 -2.45
N LEU A 93 -5.92 -16.42 -1.85
CA LEU A 93 -6.12 -15.17 -2.59
C LEU A 93 -4.82 -14.75 -3.27
N LYS A 94 -4.84 -14.57 -4.59
CA LYS A 94 -3.74 -13.98 -5.37
C LYS A 94 -4.24 -12.73 -6.06
N ARG A 95 -3.76 -11.57 -5.62
CA ARG A 95 -4.09 -10.29 -6.25
C ARG A 95 -3.34 -10.14 -7.57
N ARG A 96 -4.05 -9.91 -8.66
CA ARG A 96 -3.52 -9.43 -9.95
C ARG A 96 -4.19 -8.10 -10.26
N VAL A 97 -3.40 -7.06 -10.52
CA VAL A 97 -3.90 -5.72 -10.81
C VAL A 97 -3.60 -5.42 -12.29
N GLN A 98 -4.60 -4.95 -13.02
CA GLN A 98 -4.48 -4.46 -14.39
C GLN A 98 -4.92 -3.00 -14.41
N MET A 99 -4.17 -2.15 -15.11
CA MET A 99 -4.49 -0.74 -15.30
C MET A 99 -4.74 -0.52 -16.80
N TYR A 100 -5.94 -0.09 -17.14
CA TYR A 100 -6.30 0.32 -18.49
C TYR A 100 -6.35 1.84 -18.50
N GLN A 101 -5.43 2.47 -19.21
CA GLN A 101 -5.35 3.92 -19.33
C GLN A 101 -5.52 4.30 -20.80
N TRP A 102 -6.33 5.32 -21.05
CA TRP A 102 -6.46 5.90 -22.39
C TRP A 102 -5.17 6.67 -22.71
N ILE A 103 -4.62 6.42 -23.90
CA ILE A 103 -3.56 7.24 -24.47
C ILE A 103 -4.27 8.17 -25.45
N GLU A 104 -4.29 9.47 -25.13
CA GLU A 104 -4.80 10.47 -26.04
C GLU A 104 -3.71 10.78 -27.08
N GLU A 105 -3.96 10.41 -28.33
CA GLU A 105 -3.12 10.80 -29.46
C GLU A 105 -3.66 12.12 -30.03
N THR A 106 -2.89 13.19 -29.91
CA THR A 106 -3.18 14.43 -30.62
C THR A 106 -2.84 14.25 -32.09
N VAL A 107 -3.85 14.33 -32.95
CA VAL A 107 -3.65 14.46 -34.40
C VAL A 107 -3.30 15.92 -34.66
N GLU A 108 -2.06 16.20 -35.08
CA GLU A 108 -1.64 17.52 -35.61
C GLU A 108 -2.35 17.86 -36.92
#